data_AF-A0A9D5PJ87-F1
#
_entry.id   AF-A0A9D5PJ87-F1
#
_cell.length_a   1.000
_cell.length_b   1.000
_cell.length_c   1.000
_cell.angle_alpha   90.00
_cell.angle_beta   90.00
_cell.angle_gamma   90.00
#
_symmetry.space_group_name_H-M   'P 1'
#
loop_
_entity.id
_entity.type
_entity.pdbx_description
1 polymer ?
#
loop_
_entity_poly.entity_id
_entity_poly.type
_entity_poly.pdbx_seq_one_letter_code
_entity_poly.pdbx_strand_id
1 'polypeptide(L)'
;MPDNLFHDHYRIPSARAVWHNYNGGVYFVTICTQGRKHFFGEIADGKMRLSAVGQFAEEQLQNVAKHYAYAEIPSWVVMPNHVHAIVVIDGWKTPYEKRNVERAVETFHETSLQHTPQKSPIEYATQMQSWLSVVVRQFKQSVTRFATQNHISFAWQTRFHDRIIRNHDEMNLVAEYVGNNVARWESDKFYT
;
A
#
# COMPACT_ATOMS: atom_id res chain seq x y z
N MET A 1 -4.44 41.53 -11.70
CA MET A 1 -5.66 41.03 -12.38
C MET A 1 -6.18 42.16 -13.23
N PRO A 2 -6.59 41.96 -14.49
CA PRO A 2 -7.16 40.73 -15.08
C PRO A 2 -6.19 40.16 -16.18
N ASP A 3 -6.37 39.03 -16.88
CA ASP A 3 -7.54 38.25 -17.26
C ASP A 3 -7.18 36.75 -17.38
N ASN A 4 -8.21 35.95 -17.09
CA ASN A 4 -8.32 34.51 -17.24
C ASN A 4 -8.75 34.14 -18.68
N LEU A 5 -8.26 32.99 -19.19
CA LEU A 5 -8.66 32.24 -20.41
C LEU A 5 -8.21 32.76 -21.80
N PHE A 6 -7.70 31.86 -22.68
CA PHE A 6 -8.46 31.26 -23.80
C PHE A 6 -7.59 30.44 -24.79
N HIS A 7 -7.78 29.11 -24.78
CA HIS A 7 -7.78 28.18 -25.93
C HIS A 7 -8.38 26.81 -25.48
N ASP A 8 -9.45 26.84 -24.68
CA ASP A 8 -10.31 25.71 -24.23
C ASP A 8 -9.67 24.36 -23.83
N HIS A 9 -8.36 24.37 -23.59
CA HIS A 9 -7.61 23.27 -23.02
C HIS A 9 -6.73 23.86 -21.92
N TYR A 10 -6.96 23.41 -20.69
CA TYR A 10 -6.01 23.62 -19.61
C TYR A 10 -4.65 23.11 -20.07
N ARG A 11 -3.64 23.98 -20.06
CA ARG A 11 -2.24 23.60 -20.26
C ARG A 11 -1.85 22.63 -19.14
N ILE A 12 -1.85 21.33 -19.43
CA ILE A 12 -1.44 20.28 -18.48
C ILE A 12 0.08 20.39 -18.29
N PRO A 13 0.59 20.77 -17.10
CA PRO A 13 2.02 20.83 -16.84
C PRO A 13 2.62 19.42 -16.81
N SER A 14 3.92 19.30 -17.13
CA SER A 14 4.60 18.02 -17.41
C SER A 14 4.46 16.96 -16.31
N ALA A 15 4.24 15.72 -16.75
CA ALA A 15 3.98 14.52 -15.95
C ALA A 15 5.21 13.85 -15.28
N ARG A 16 6.15 14.61 -14.70
CA ARG A 16 7.18 14.12 -13.74
C ARG A 16 7.66 15.27 -12.83
N ALA A 17 7.78 15.03 -11.53
CA ALA A 17 8.46 15.95 -10.61
C ALA A 17 9.99 15.80 -10.76
N VAL A 18 10.69 16.91 -10.98
CA VAL A 18 12.12 16.98 -11.36
C VAL A 18 13.07 17.00 -10.15
N TRP A 19 12.56 16.86 -8.91
CA TRP A 19 13.35 17.05 -7.68
C TRP A 19 13.46 15.82 -6.76
N HIS A 20 13.28 14.59 -7.27
CA HIS A 20 13.28 13.38 -6.44
C HIS A 20 14.68 12.77 -6.24
N ASN A 21 15.16 12.72 -4.99
CA ASN A 21 16.09 11.68 -4.52
C ASN A 21 15.24 10.54 -3.93
N TYR A 22 15.31 9.35 -4.53
CA TYR A 22 14.46 8.18 -4.28
C TYR A 22 14.56 7.62 -2.85
N ASN A 23 13.78 8.20 -1.93
CA ASN A 23 13.63 7.74 -0.56
C ASN A 23 12.14 7.41 -0.29
N GLY A 24 11.49 6.60 -1.14
CA GLY A 24 10.03 6.34 -1.17
C GLY A 24 9.57 5.70 -2.49
N GLY A 25 8.28 5.34 -2.62
CA GLY A 25 7.77 4.70 -3.85
C GLY A 25 6.24 4.53 -3.93
N VAL A 26 5.74 4.35 -5.15
CA VAL A 26 4.34 4.04 -5.44
C VAL A 26 4.25 2.60 -5.92
N TYR A 27 3.33 1.82 -5.34
CA TYR A 27 3.17 0.40 -5.62
C TYR A 27 1.74 0.06 -5.98
N PHE A 28 1.54 -0.77 -6.99
CA PHE A 28 0.28 -1.49 -7.17
C PHE A 28 0.36 -2.83 -6.47
N VAL A 29 -0.56 -3.07 -5.54
CA VAL A 29 -0.59 -4.24 -4.66
C VAL A 29 -1.85 -5.05 -4.91
N THR A 30 -1.73 -6.38 -4.89
CA THR A 30 -2.83 -7.34 -4.91
C THR A 30 -2.71 -8.31 -3.74
N ILE A 31 -3.76 -8.41 -2.93
CA ILE A 31 -3.81 -9.30 -1.76
C ILE A 31 -5.01 -10.24 -1.89
N CYS A 32 -4.76 -11.54 -2.03
CA CYS A 32 -5.80 -12.54 -2.26
C CYS A 32 -6.17 -13.31 -0.99
N THR A 33 -7.44 -13.72 -0.88
CA THR A 33 -7.92 -14.66 0.14
C THR A 33 -7.46 -16.08 -0.15
N GLN A 34 -7.36 -16.90 0.90
CA GLN A 34 -6.94 -18.30 0.81
C GLN A 34 -7.88 -19.08 -0.11
N GLY A 35 -7.29 -19.77 -1.09
CA GLY A 35 -8.06 -20.51 -2.10
C GLY A 35 -9.00 -19.64 -2.94
N ARG A 36 -8.80 -18.31 -2.97
CA ARG A 36 -9.65 -17.33 -3.66
C ARG A 36 -11.13 -17.41 -3.24
N LYS A 37 -11.40 -17.80 -1.99
CA LYS A 37 -12.75 -17.82 -1.43
C LYS A 37 -13.32 -16.39 -1.33
N HIS A 38 -14.61 -16.25 -1.60
CA HIS A 38 -15.32 -14.96 -1.65
C HIS A 38 -15.64 -14.43 -0.24
N PHE A 39 -14.61 -14.19 0.57
CA PHE A 39 -14.79 -13.73 1.94
C PHE A 39 -15.21 -12.26 2.06
N PHE A 40 -14.90 -11.43 1.07
CA PHE A 40 -15.21 -10.00 1.11
C PHE A 40 -16.61 -9.67 0.63
N GLY A 41 -17.35 -10.65 0.13
CA GLY A 41 -18.71 -10.48 -0.38
C GLY A 41 -18.84 -11.03 -1.79
N GLU A 42 -19.79 -10.51 -2.54
CA GLU A 42 -20.14 -10.96 -3.88
C GLU A 42 -20.37 -9.76 -4.81
N ILE A 43 -20.29 -9.99 -6.12
CA ILE A 43 -20.74 -9.02 -7.11
C ILE A 43 -22.09 -9.48 -7.63
N ALA A 44 -23.10 -8.63 -7.46
CA ALA A 44 -24.46 -8.87 -7.92
C ALA A 44 -25.01 -7.58 -8.55
N ASP A 45 -25.66 -7.71 -9.71
CA ASP A 45 -26.17 -6.58 -10.51
C ASP A 45 -25.08 -5.55 -10.86
N GLY A 46 -23.86 -6.02 -11.14
CA GLY A 46 -22.72 -5.17 -11.47
C GLY A 46 -22.19 -4.32 -10.30
N LYS A 47 -22.61 -4.62 -9.06
CA LYS A 47 -22.18 -3.90 -7.85
C LYS A 47 -21.55 -4.85 -6.85
N MET A 48 -20.47 -4.39 -6.22
CA MET A 48 -19.87 -5.09 -5.10
C MET A 48 -20.77 -4.99 -3.87
N ARG A 49 -21.24 -6.12 -3.36
CA ARG A 49 -21.97 -6.26 -2.10
C ARG A 49 -21.00 -6.78 -1.04
N LEU A 50 -20.47 -5.88 -0.21
CA LEU A 50 -19.46 -6.22 0.79
C LEU A 50 -20.05 -7.02 1.95
N SER A 51 -19.36 -8.09 2.34
CA SER A 51 -19.57 -8.79 3.61
C SER A 51 -19.10 -7.93 4.78
N ALA A 52 -19.36 -8.36 6.03
CA ALA A 52 -18.81 -7.69 7.20
C ALA A 52 -17.28 -7.58 7.18
N VAL A 53 -16.59 -8.63 6.70
CA VAL A 53 -15.12 -8.62 6.55
C VAL A 53 -14.70 -7.70 5.40
N GLY A 54 -15.47 -7.65 4.31
CA GLY A 54 -15.24 -6.73 3.19
C GLY A 54 -15.36 -5.26 3.60
N GLN A 55 -16.41 -4.91 4.35
CA GLN A 55 -16.63 -3.57 4.88
C GLN A 55 -15.49 -3.15 5.81
N PHE A 56 -15.09 -4.03 6.73
CA PHE A 56 -13.96 -3.76 7.62
C PHE A 56 -12.64 -3.59 6.83
N ALA A 57 -12.40 -4.42 5.82
CA ALA A 57 -11.21 -4.29 4.97
C ALA A 57 -11.20 -2.94 4.22
N GLU A 58 -12.32 -2.51 3.66
CA GLU A 58 -12.45 -1.21 3.01
C GLU A 58 -12.18 -0.05 3.99
N GLU A 59 -12.73 -0.12 5.19
CA GLU A 59 -12.47 0.87 6.25
C GLU A 59 -10.98 0.96 6.60
N GLN A 60 -10.29 -0.18 6.72
CA GLN A 60 -8.84 -0.19 7.01
C GLN A 60 -8.01 0.42 5.88
N LEU A 61 -8.39 0.21 4.62
CA LEU A 61 -7.71 0.83 3.46
C LEU A 61 -7.91 2.35 3.48
N GLN A 62 -9.13 2.82 3.69
CA GLN A 62 -9.46 4.24 3.76
C GLN A 62 -8.73 4.96 4.90
N ASN A 63 -8.51 4.28 6.03
CA ASN A 63 -7.92 4.86 7.23
C ASN A 63 -6.42 4.61 7.38
N VAL A 64 -5.74 4.05 6.38
CA VAL A 64 -4.32 3.69 6.45
C VAL A 64 -3.43 4.86 6.91
N ALA A 65 -3.68 6.08 6.43
CA ALA A 65 -2.87 7.26 6.74
C ALA A 65 -3.01 7.69 8.22
N LYS A 66 -4.11 7.33 8.89
CA LYS A 66 -4.27 7.55 10.34
C LYS A 66 -3.37 6.63 11.17
N HIS A 67 -3.02 5.47 10.62
CA HIS A 67 -2.18 4.47 11.29
C HIS A 67 -0.70 4.59 10.91
N TYR A 68 -0.41 5.08 9.71
CA TYR A 68 0.94 5.17 9.16
C TYR A 68 1.17 6.54 8.53
N ALA A 69 1.86 7.43 9.23
CA ALA A 69 2.19 8.76 8.70
C ALA A 69 3.01 8.72 7.39
N TYR A 70 3.67 7.60 7.11
CA TYR A 70 4.49 7.38 5.91
C TYR A 70 3.76 6.64 4.78
N ALA A 71 2.48 6.29 4.94
CA ALA A 71 1.75 5.51 3.94
C ALA A 71 0.38 6.11 3.61
N GLU A 72 0.08 6.16 2.32
CA GLU A 72 -1.22 6.58 1.78
C GLU A 72 -1.73 5.54 0.78
N ILE A 73 -3.05 5.37 0.71
CA ILE A 73 -3.69 4.51 -0.29
C ILE A 73 -4.71 5.38 -1.04
N PRO A 74 -4.31 6.03 -2.14
CA PRO A 74 -5.19 6.94 -2.88
C PRO A 74 -6.27 6.23 -3.70
N SER A 75 -6.07 4.95 -4.03
CA SER A 75 -7.02 4.19 -4.85
C SER A 75 -7.00 2.73 -4.44
N TRP A 76 -8.18 2.13 -4.27
CA TRP A 76 -8.33 0.72 -3.96
C TRP A 76 -9.64 0.18 -4.51
N VAL A 77 -9.75 -1.14 -4.60
CA VAL A 77 -11.01 -1.85 -4.82
C VAL A 77 -10.98 -3.16 -4.03
N VAL A 78 -12.07 -3.42 -3.32
CA VAL A 78 -12.32 -4.69 -2.65
C VAL A 78 -13.19 -5.54 -3.57
N MET A 79 -12.64 -6.65 -4.04
CA MET A 79 -13.31 -7.65 -4.87
C MET A 79 -13.72 -8.83 -3.98
N PRO A 80 -14.62 -9.73 -4.43
CA PRO A 80 -15.11 -10.86 -3.61
C PRO A 80 -14.01 -11.65 -2.89
N ASN A 81 -12.89 -11.91 -3.56
CA ASN A 81 -11.81 -12.77 -3.07
C ASN A 81 -10.43 -12.11 -3.01
N HIS A 82 -10.30 -10.82 -3.33
CA HIS A 82 -9.02 -10.13 -3.29
C HIS A 82 -9.19 -8.62 -3.16
N VAL A 83 -8.10 -7.94 -2.87
CA VAL A 83 -8.02 -6.48 -2.83
C VAL A 83 -6.95 -6.02 -3.79
N HIS A 84 -7.25 -4.98 -4.57
CA HIS A 84 -6.27 -4.21 -5.32
C HIS A 84 -6.11 -2.82 -4.70
N ALA A 85 -4.88 -2.35 -4.58
CA ALA A 85 -4.60 -1.03 -4.00
C ALA A 85 -3.37 -0.38 -4.65
N ILE A 86 -3.42 0.94 -4.81
CA ILE A 86 -2.25 1.77 -5.03
C ILE A 86 -1.77 2.22 -3.66
N VAL A 87 -0.54 1.88 -3.30
CA VAL A 87 0.07 2.24 -2.01
C VAL A 87 1.24 3.18 -2.26
N VAL A 88 1.20 4.36 -1.64
CA VAL A 88 2.27 5.35 -1.67
C VAL A 88 3.03 5.26 -0.35
N ILE A 89 4.34 5.12 -0.43
CA ILE A 89 5.25 5.12 0.72
C ILE A 89 6.17 6.34 0.62
N ASP A 90 6.11 7.19 1.64
CA ASP A 90 6.98 8.35 1.83
C ASP A 90 8.12 7.97 2.79
N GLY A 91 9.31 7.67 2.27
CA GLY A 91 10.43 7.21 3.09
C GLY A 91 10.98 8.28 4.04
N TRP A 92 10.77 9.57 3.76
CA TRP A 92 11.15 10.67 4.67
C TRP A 92 10.31 10.71 5.94
N LYS A 93 9.11 10.15 5.90
CA LYS A 93 8.22 10.02 7.07
C LYS A 93 8.40 8.69 7.79
N THR A 94 9.30 7.82 7.31
CA THR A 94 9.46 6.51 7.94
C THR A 94 10.17 6.63 9.29
N PRO A 95 9.80 5.78 10.27
CA PRO A 95 10.45 5.77 11.58
C PRO A 95 11.97 5.53 11.56
N TYR A 96 12.56 5.08 10.44
CA TYR A 96 13.99 4.79 10.35
C TYR A 96 14.86 6.06 10.31
N GLU A 97 14.40 7.15 9.68
CA GLU A 97 15.17 8.40 9.66
C GLU A 97 15.25 9.07 11.04
N LYS A 98 14.18 8.98 11.85
CA LYS A 98 14.18 9.55 13.21
C LYS A 98 15.20 8.88 14.15
N ARG A 99 15.53 7.59 13.94
CA ARG A 99 16.53 6.88 14.76
C ARG A 99 17.97 7.36 14.56
N ASN A 100 18.29 7.97 13.42
CA ASN A 100 19.65 8.46 13.15
C ASN A 100 19.87 9.90 13.63
N VAL A 101 18.80 10.70 13.79
CA VAL A 101 18.90 12.08 14.29
C VAL A 101 18.92 12.12 15.82
N GLU A 102 18.17 11.24 16.50
CA GLU A 102 18.11 11.21 17.98
C GLU A 102 19.32 10.51 18.64
N ARG A 103 20.13 9.74 17.90
CA ARG A 103 21.36 9.11 18.45
C ARG A 103 22.58 10.03 18.46
N ALA A 104 22.45 11.28 18.01
CA ALA A 104 23.56 12.23 17.96
C ALA A 104 23.72 13.08 19.23
N VAL A 105 22.80 13.06 20.20
CA VAL A 105 22.90 13.89 21.41
C VAL A 105 22.41 13.14 22.65
N GLU A 106 23.28 13.11 23.67
CA GLU A 106 23.10 12.71 25.08
C GLU A 106 23.27 11.23 25.51
N THR A 107 24.55 10.85 25.60
CA THR A 107 25.30 10.39 26.80
C THR A 107 24.55 9.71 27.97
N PHE A 108 24.93 8.46 28.31
CA PHE A 108 25.41 8.03 29.64
C PHE A 108 26.10 6.64 29.56
N HIS A 109 27.40 6.63 29.90
CA HIS A 109 28.27 5.59 30.53
C HIS A 109 27.69 4.16 30.73
N GLU A 110 28.32 3.01 30.45
CA GLU A 110 29.71 2.55 30.58
C GLU A 110 30.00 1.29 29.72
N THR A 111 31.30 1.03 29.52
CA THR A 111 31.98 -0.16 28.96
C THR A 111 32.28 -0.17 27.47
N SER A 112 33.57 0.06 27.22
CA SER A 112 34.29 -0.02 25.96
C SER A 112 34.57 -1.47 25.58
N LEU A 113 34.38 -1.85 24.31
CA LEU A 113 35.26 -2.78 23.58
C LEU A 113 35.15 -2.47 22.08
N GLN A 114 36.25 -2.02 21.51
CA GLN A 114 36.41 -1.82 20.07
C GLN A 114 36.49 -3.18 19.36
N HIS A 115 35.52 -3.46 18.49
CA HIS A 115 35.74 -4.24 17.26
C HIS A 115 34.65 -3.89 16.24
N THR A 116 35.08 -3.35 15.12
CA THR A 116 34.27 -2.96 13.97
C THR A 116 33.57 -4.19 13.38
N PRO A 117 32.23 -4.24 13.26
CA PRO A 117 31.60 -5.16 12.32
C PRO A 117 31.44 -4.40 11.00
N GLN A 118 32.42 -4.53 10.12
CA GLN A 118 32.27 -4.13 8.72
C GLN A 118 31.27 -5.11 8.08
N LYS A 119 29.97 -4.82 8.23
CA LYS A 119 28.90 -5.61 7.62
C LYS A 119 28.97 -5.48 6.11
N SER A 120 28.90 -6.60 5.41
CA SER A 120 29.00 -6.65 3.96
C SER A 120 27.76 -6.00 3.31
N PRO A 121 27.89 -5.40 2.11
CA PRO A 121 26.74 -4.81 1.39
C PRO A 121 25.59 -5.80 1.14
N ILE A 122 25.89 -7.10 1.12
CA ILE A 122 24.93 -8.19 0.90
C ILE A 122 24.05 -8.42 2.14
N GLU A 123 24.50 -8.08 3.35
CA GLU A 123 23.71 -8.21 4.58
C GLU A 123 22.73 -7.05 4.82
N TYR A 124 22.98 -5.87 4.24
CA TYR A 124 22.02 -4.76 4.25
C TYR A 124 20.79 -5.05 3.38
N ALA A 125 20.96 -5.79 2.29
CA ALA A 125 19.88 -6.16 1.38
C ALA A 125 18.88 -7.14 2.01
N THR A 126 19.28 -7.93 3.00
CA THR A 126 18.46 -9.00 3.61
C THR A 126 17.72 -8.56 4.88
N GLN A 127 17.92 -7.32 5.35
CA GLN A 127 17.36 -6.82 6.61
C GLN A 127 16.52 -5.54 6.45
N MET A 128 15.88 -5.35 5.29
CA MET A 128 14.82 -4.35 5.13
C MET A 128 13.53 -5.04 4.71
N GLN A 129 12.66 -5.31 5.68
CA GLN A 129 11.23 -5.39 5.37
C GLN A 129 10.88 -4.05 4.71
N SER A 130 10.56 -4.06 3.42
CA SER A 130 10.01 -2.88 2.74
C SER A 130 8.87 -2.33 3.60
N TRP A 131 8.82 -1.02 3.81
CA TRP A 131 7.73 -0.37 4.54
C TRP A 131 6.35 -0.71 3.95
N LEU A 132 6.29 -1.03 2.66
CA LEU A 132 5.14 -1.64 2.01
C LEU A 132 4.72 -2.96 2.68
N SER A 133 5.66 -3.88 2.87
CA SER A 133 5.42 -5.17 3.53
C SER A 133 4.93 -5.01 4.96
N VAL A 134 5.40 -3.97 5.67
CA VAL A 134 4.89 -3.63 7.01
C VAL A 134 3.42 -3.20 6.94
N VAL A 135 3.09 -2.27 6.04
CA VAL A 135 1.70 -1.81 5.84
C VAL A 135 0.79 -2.99 5.47
N VAL A 136 1.20 -3.82 4.49
CA VAL A 136 0.42 -4.99 4.06
C VAL A 136 0.26 -6.02 5.18
N ARG A 137 1.33 -6.31 5.94
CA ARG A 137 1.26 -7.23 7.08
C ARG A 137 0.25 -6.77 8.12
N GLN A 138 0.31 -5.49 8.50
CA GLN A 138 -0.58 -4.95 9.51
C GLN A 138 -2.03 -4.90 9.02
N PHE A 139 -2.25 -4.52 7.76
CA PHE A 139 -3.56 -4.60 7.11
C PHE A 139 -4.12 -6.03 7.22
N LYS A 140 -3.37 -7.04 6.75
CA LYS A 140 -3.79 -8.45 6.83
C LYS A 140 -4.09 -8.88 8.26
N GLN A 141 -3.24 -8.49 9.21
CA GLN A 141 -3.42 -8.80 10.64
C GLN A 141 -4.70 -8.18 11.20
N SER A 142 -5.00 -6.92 10.89
CA SER A 142 -6.20 -6.23 11.37
C SER A 142 -7.47 -6.94 10.92
N VAL A 143 -7.54 -7.32 9.64
CA VAL A 143 -8.69 -8.02 9.04
C VAL A 143 -8.83 -9.43 9.60
N THR A 144 -7.72 -10.18 9.74
CA THR A 144 -7.76 -11.51 10.39
C THR A 144 -8.25 -11.42 11.83
N ARG A 145 -7.81 -10.40 12.58
CA ARG A 145 -8.26 -10.17 13.95
C ARG A 145 -9.75 -9.87 14.01
N PHE A 146 -10.25 -8.99 13.15
CA PHE A 146 -11.67 -8.69 13.05
C PHE A 146 -12.50 -9.94 12.75
N ALA A 147 -12.11 -10.73 11.74
CA ALA A 147 -12.82 -11.96 11.40
C ALA A 147 -12.83 -12.95 12.57
N THR A 148 -11.69 -13.12 13.25
CA THR A 148 -11.57 -14.01 14.42
C THR A 148 -12.46 -13.57 15.56
N GLN A 149 -12.48 -12.28 15.89
CA GLN A 149 -13.31 -11.70 16.96
C GLN A 149 -14.82 -11.81 16.67
N ASN A 150 -15.20 -11.83 15.40
CA ASN A 150 -16.59 -11.98 14.97
C ASN A 150 -16.95 -13.43 14.59
N HIS A 151 -16.09 -14.41 14.89
CA HIS A 151 -16.29 -15.83 14.58
C HIS A 151 -16.54 -16.12 13.08
N ILE A 152 -15.95 -15.32 12.19
CA ILE A 152 -16.02 -15.48 10.74
C ILE A 152 -14.83 -16.30 10.25
N SER A 153 -15.09 -17.39 9.53
CA SER A 153 -14.03 -18.15 8.86
C SER A 153 -13.35 -17.28 7.81
N PHE A 154 -12.04 -17.08 7.95
CA PHE A 154 -11.29 -16.20 7.07
C PHE A 154 -9.81 -16.59 7.03
N ALA A 155 -9.22 -16.54 5.85
CA ALA A 155 -7.79 -16.71 5.67
C ALA A 155 -7.30 -15.96 4.44
N TRP A 156 -6.05 -15.51 4.50
CA TRP A 156 -5.33 -14.92 3.39
C TRP A 156 -4.48 -15.97 2.68
N GLN A 157 -4.15 -15.75 1.40
CA GLN A 157 -2.95 -16.37 0.84
C GLN A 157 -1.71 -15.87 1.58
N THR A 158 -0.67 -16.69 1.68
CA THR A 158 0.54 -16.36 2.45
C THR A 158 1.21 -15.08 1.95
N ARG A 159 1.44 -14.99 0.64
CA ARG A 159 2.12 -13.86 -0.01
C ARG A 159 1.10 -12.88 -0.62
N PHE A 160 1.58 -11.71 -1.00
CA PHE A 160 0.87 -10.73 -1.82
C PHE A 160 1.70 -10.45 -3.08
N HIS A 161 1.08 -9.87 -4.09
CA HIS A 161 1.78 -9.39 -5.28
C HIS A 161 1.90 -7.87 -5.22
N ASP A 162 3.07 -7.34 -5.57
CA ASP A 162 3.30 -5.92 -5.73
C ASP A 162 4.11 -5.64 -7.00
N ARG A 163 3.92 -4.43 -7.55
CA ARG A 163 4.77 -3.86 -8.60
C ARG A 163 4.96 -2.37 -8.36
N ILE A 164 6.16 -1.86 -8.61
CA ILE A 164 6.42 -0.41 -8.57
C ILE A 164 5.78 0.29 -9.78
N ILE A 165 5.07 1.39 -9.54
CA ILE A 165 4.53 2.28 -10.57
C ILE A 165 5.59 3.35 -10.85
N ARG A 166 6.06 3.42 -12.10
CA ARG A 166 7.29 4.17 -12.44
C ARG A 166 7.02 5.55 -13.04
N ASN A 167 5.80 5.81 -13.50
CA ASN A 167 5.43 7.07 -14.15
C ASN A 167 3.91 7.31 -14.07
N HIS A 168 3.50 8.51 -14.49
CA HIS A 168 2.10 8.95 -14.42
C HIS A 168 1.18 8.19 -15.37
N ASP A 169 1.65 7.78 -16.56
CA ASP A 169 0.83 7.01 -17.50
C ASP A 169 0.49 5.64 -16.92
N GLU A 170 1.48 4.97 -16.32
CA GLU A 170 1.29 3.72 -15.61
C GLU A 170 0.34 3.91 -14.42
N MET A 171 0.47 5.01 -13.67
CA MET A 171 -0.44 5.35 -12.58
C MET A 171 -1.88 5.46 -13.07
N ASN A 172 -2.12 6.20 -14.16
CA ASN A 172 -3.45 6.39 -14.72
C ASN A 172 -4.06 5.07 -15.17
N LEU A 173 -3.27 4.21 -15.84
CA LEU A 173 -3.71 2.86 -16.23
C LEU A 173 -4.08 1.99 -15.02
N VAL A 174 -3.30 2.07 -13.93
CA VAL A 174 -3.61 1.32 -12.70
C VAL A 174 -4.89 1.86 -12.06
N ALA A 175 -5.05 3.18 -11.97
CA ALA A 175 -6.23 3.80 -11.37
C ALA A 175 -7.49 3.48 -12.19
N GLU A 176 -7.40 3.52 -13.52
CA GLU A 176 -8.48 3.11 -14.42
C GLU A 176 -8.82 1.62 -14.25
N TYR A 177 -7.81 0.75 -14.14
CA TYR A 177 -8.02 -0.66 -13.84
C TYR A 177 -8.78 -0.83 -12.52
N VAL A 178 -8.32 -0.18 -11.44
CA VAL A 178 -8.95 -0.22 -10.12
C VAL A 178 -10.40 0.24 -10.16
N GLY A 179 -10.69 1.35 -10.84
CA GLY A 179 -12.04 1.91 -10.96
C GLY A 179 -13.01 1.03 -11.78
N ASN A 180 -12.50 0.27 -12.75
CA ASN A 180 -13.33 -0.56 -13.62
C ASN A 180 -13.42 -2.04 -13.20
N ASN A 181 -12.68 -2.47 -12.18
CA ASN A 181 -12.56 -3.89 -11.83
C ASN A 181 -13.89 -4.55 -11.47
N VAL A 182 -14.76 -3.88 -10.72
CA VAL A 182 -16.08 -4.43 -10.35
C VAL A 182 -16.90 -4.77 -11.61
N ALA A 183 -16.88 -3.88 -12.60
CA ALA A 183 -17.57 -4.09 -13.88
C ALA A 183 -16.90 -5.17 -14.75
N ARG A 184 -15.60 -5.43 -14.55
CA ARG A 184 -14.81 -6.42 -15.29
C ARG A 184 -14.66 -7.75 -14.57
N TRP A 185 -15.40 -7.98 -13.49
CA TRP A 185 -15.21 -9.14 -12.61
C TRP A 185 -15.21 -10.49 -13.35
N GLU A 186 -16.16 -10.70 -14.27
CA GLU A 186 -16.25 -11.95 -15.04
C GLU A 186 -15.04 -12.21 -15.95
N SER A 187 -14.29 -11.16 -16.29
CA SER A 187 -13.06 -11.21 -17.09
C SER A 187 -11.78 -11.09 -16.24
N ASP A 188 -11.90 -11.00 -14.92
CA ASP A 188 -10.78 -10.82 -14.02
C ASP A 188 -9.94 -12.10 -13.94
N LYS A 189 -8.61 -11.98 -13.97
CA LYS A 189 -7.70 -13.14 -13.88
C LYS A 189 -7.77 -13.88 -12.52
N PHE A 190 -8.36 -13.22 -11.52
CA PHE A 190 -8.65 -13.76 -10.20
C PHE A 190 -10.08 -14.28 -10.05
N TYR A 191 -10.88 -14.26 -11.12
CA TYR A 191 -12.22 -14.85 -11.17
C TYR A 191 -12.13 -16.37 -11.00
N THR A 192 -12.61 -16.86 -9.85
CA THR A 192 -12.71 -18.27 -9.45
C THR A 192 -13.73 -18.41 -8.36
#